data_AF-M0E9L1-F1
#
_entry.id   AF-M0E9L1-F1
#
_cell.length_a   1.000
_cell.length_b   1.000
_cell.length_c   1.000
_cell.angle_alpha   90.00
_cell.angle_beta   90.00
_cell.angle_gamma   90.00
#
_symmetry.space_group_name_H-M   'P 1'
#
loop_
_entity.id
_entity.type
_entity.pdbx_description
1 polymer ?
#
loop_
_entity_poly.entity_id
_entity_poly.type
_entity_poly.pdbx_seq_one_letter_code
_entity_poly.pdbx_strand_id
1 'polypeptide(L)' 'MRVPNPSLSEYAINTAVVVLTLAVLQYTGWLSDDPAGLDPAFLIAVAVMFPAFSYLIALVVANVRSNGE' A
#
# COMPACT_ATOMS: atom_id res chain seq x y z
N MET A 1 24.62 4.13 0.62
CA MET A 1 23.17 3.84 0.58
C MET A 1 22.60 4.43 -0.69
N ARG A 2 21.95 3.62 -1.52
CA ARG A 2 21.27 4.10 -2.73
C ARG A 2 19.80 4.29 -2.41
N VAL A 3 19.32 5.54 -2.53
CA VAL A 3 17.93 5.88 -2.25
C VAL A 3 17.09 5.57 -3.51
N PRO A 4 16.00 4.79 -3.39
CA PRO A 4 15.06 4.62 -4.49
C PRO A 4 14.48 5.98 -4.87
N ASN A 5 14.41 6.26 -6.17
CA ASN A 5 13.69 7.43 -6.69
C ASN A 5 12.45 7.00 -7.49
N PRO A 6 11.43 6.43 -6.83
CA PRO A 6 10.21 6.00 -7.48
C PRO A 6 9.31 7.19 -7.83
N SER A 7 8.51 7.03 -8.87
CA SER A 7 7.44 7.95 -9.27
C SER A 7 6.37 8.05 -8.16
N LEU A 8 6.26 9.23 -7.53
CA LEU A 8 5.23 9.49 -6.51
C LEU A 8 3.80 9.29 -7.05
N SER A 9 3.58 9.63 -8.32
CA SER A 9 2.30 9.43 -9.00
C SER A 9 1.91 7.96 -9.10
N GLU A 10 2.87 7.08 -9.37
CA GLU A 10 2.63 5.64 -9.51
C GLU A 10 2.31 5.00 -8.17
N TYR A 11 3.00 5.43 -7.09
CA TYR A 11 2.64 5.03 -5.74
C TYR A 11 1.25 5.49 -5.34
N ALA A 12 0.87 6.72 -5.67
CA ALA A 12 -0.47 7.24 -5.37
C ALA A 12 -1.56 6.44 -6.12
N ILE A 13 -1.36 6.16 -7.41
CA ILE A 13 -2.30 5.35 -8.21
C ILE A 13 -2.42 3.94 -7.65
N ASN A 14 -1.29 3.26 -7.39
CA ASN A 14 -1.31 1.90 -6.86
C ASN A 14 -1.98 1.84 -5.49
N THR A 15 -1.70 2.81 -4.62
CA THR A 15 -2.35 2.92 -3.30
C THR A 15 -3.85 3.13 -3.45
N ALA A 16 -4.29 4.02 -4.35
CA ALA A 16 -5.70 4.25 -4.61
C ALA A 16 -6.41 2.98 -5.10
N VAL A 17 -5.78 2.21 -6.00
CA VAL A 17 -6.32 0.93 -6.49
C VAL A 17 -6.47 -0.07 -5.34
N VAL A 18 -5.46 -0.20 -4.48
CA VAL A 18 -5.51 -1.12 -3.33
C VAL A 18 -6.62 -0.73 -2.35
N VAL A 19 -6.66 0.55 -1.95
CA VAL A 19 -7.67 1.06 -1.01
C VAL A 19 -9.08 0.90 -1.60
N LEU A 20 -9.27 1.20 -2.88
CA LEU A 20 -10.55 1.03 -3.56
C LEU A 20 -10.96 -0.45 -3.62
N THR A 21 -10.02 -1.33 -3.92
CA THR A 21 -10.29 -2.79 -3.96
C THR A 21 -10.73 -3.29 -2.60
N LEU A 22 -10.05 -2.87 -1.53
CA LEU A 22 -10.41 -3.24 -0.15
C LEU A 22 -11.75 -2.64 0.25
N ALA A 23 -12.03 -1.39 -0.12
CA ALA A 23 -13.32 -0.76 0.12
C ALA A 23 -14.47 -1.53 -0.56
N VAL A 24 -14.28 -1.97 -1.81
CA VAL A 24 -15.26 -2.81 -2.51
C VAL A 24 -15.45 -4.14 -1.79
N LEU A 25 -14.36 -4.76 -1.33
CA LEU A 25 -14.41 -6.04 -0.61
C LEU A 25 -15.10 -5.93 0.76
N GLN A 26 -14.93 -4.81 1.46
CA GLN A 26 -15.68 -4.50 2.68
C GLN A 26 -17.16 -4.27 2.37
N TYR A 27 -17.44 -3.45 1.35
CA TYR A 27 -18.80 -3.09 0.97
C TYR A 27 -19.65 -4.31 0.58
N THR A 28 -19.04 -5.31 -0.07
CA THR A 28 -19.74 -6.56 -0.44
C THR A 28 -19.85 -7.56 0.71
N GLY A 29 -19.31 -7.24 1.90
CA GLY A 29 -19.29 -8.15 3.06
C GLY A 29 -18.33 -9.32 2.92
N TRP A 30 -17.40 -9.27 1.96
CA TRP A 30 -16.41 -10.34 1.76
C TRP A 30 -15.20 -10.23 2.69
N LEU A 31 -14.90 -9.03 3.18
CA LEU A 31 -13.71 -8.76 3.98
C LEU A 31 -14.00 -8.54 5.48
N SER A 32 -15.22 -8.15 5.84
CA SER A 32 -15.61 -7.91 7.23
C SER A 32 -17.07 -8.30 7.44
N ASP A 33 -17.35 -8.97 8.56
CA ASP A 33 -18.71 -9.29 9.01
C ASP A 33 -19.39 -8.07 9.69
N ASP A 34 -18.73 -6.91 9.72
CA ASP A 34 -19.26 -5.70 10.35
C ASP A 34 -20.53 -5.21 9.61
N PRO A 35 -21.69 -5.14 10.28
CA PRO A 35 -22.94 -4.69 9.65
C PRO A 35 -22.91 -3.24 9.16
N ALA A 36 -21.91 -2.44 9.55
CA ALA A 36 -21.71 -1.08 9.05
C ALA A 36 -21.16 -0.99 7.60
N GLY A 37 -20.70 -2.10 7.02
CA GLY A 37 -20.36 -2.25 5.59
C GLY A 37 -19.03 -1.61 5.14
N LEU A 38 -18.53 -0.58 5.81
CA LEU A 38 -17.21 0.01 5.55
C LEU A 38 -16.52 0.38 6.86
N ASP A 39 -15.22 0.08 6.97
CA ASP A 39 -14.36 0.54 8.06
C ASP A 39 -13.38 1.61 7.52
N PRO A 40 -13.70 2.91 7.70
CA PRO A 40 -12.86 3.99 7.22
C PRO A 40 -11.49 4.04 7.91
N ALA A 41 -11.40 3.63 9.18
CA ALA A 41 -10.15 3.65 9.92
C ALA A 41 -9.16 2.63 9.34
N PHE A 42 -9.65 1.44 9.00
CA PHE A 42 -8.85 0.44 8.28
C PHE A 42 -8.38 0.94 6.92
N LEU A 43 -9.28 1.53 6.11
CA LEU A 43 -8.91 2.03 4.78
C LEU A 43 -7.87 3.15 4.84
N ILE A 44 -7.98 4.06 5.81
CA ILE A 44 -6.98 5.12 6.06
C ILE A 44 -5.64 4.51 6.49
N ALA A 45 -5.67 3.53 7.40
CA ALA A 45 -4.46 2.86 7.85
C ALA A 45 -3.73 2.19 6.68
N VAL A 46 -4.45 1.49 5.80
CA VAL A 46 -3.87 0.88 4.60
C VAL A 46 -3.34 1.94 3.64
N ALA A 47 -4.05 3.04 3.41
CA ALA A 47 -3.63 4.13 2.54
C ALA A 47 -2.27 4.74 2.95
N VAL A 48 -1.95 4.72 4.25
CA VAL A 48 -0.67 5.20 4.78
C VAL A 48 0.38 4.09 4.78
N MET A 49 0.02 2.91 5.26
CA MET A 49 0.95 1.80 5.45
C MET A 49 1.43 1.23 4.11
N PHE A 50 0.55 1.06 3.13
CA PHE A 50 0.89 0.46 1.85
C PHE A 50 2.05 1.16 1.11
N PRO A 51 2.00 2.50 0.89
CA PRO A 51 3.12 3.19 0.24
C PRO A 51 4.38 3.21 1.12
N ALA A 52 4.24 3.32 2.44
CA ALA A 52 5.38 3.32 3.37
C ALA A 52 6.15 2.00 3.31
N PHE A 53 5.46 0.86 3.45
CA PHE A 53 6.08 -0.46 3.38
C PHE A 53 6.67 -0.74 2.00
N SER A 54 5.96 -0.36 0.94
CA SER A 54 6.46 -0.54 -0.43
C SER A 54 7.74 0.26 -0.68
N TYR A 55 7.83 1.48 -0.17
CA TYR A 55 9.06 2.28 -0.21
C TYR A 55 10.20 1.63 0.59
N LEU A 56 9.93 1.14 1.79
CA LEU A 56 10.94 0.44 2.62
C LEU A 56 11.46 -0.82 1.93
N ILE A 57 10.59 -1.60 1.29
CA ILE A 57 10.99 -2.77 0.49
C ILE A 57 11.86 -2.34 -0.68
N ALA A 58 11.46 -1.31 -1.43
CA ALA A 58 12.25 -0.79 -2.55
C ALA A 58 13.63 -0.31 -2.09
N LEU A 59 13.72 0.32 -0.90
CA LEU A 59 14.97 0.74 -0.29
C LEU A 59 15.87 -0.45 0.04
N VAL A 60 15.32 -1.51 0.67
CA VAL A 60 16.09 -2.73 0.96
C VAL A 60 16.58 -3.38 -0.32
N VAL A 61 15.71 -3.55 -1.32
CA VAL A 61 16.07 -4.14 -2.62
C VAL A 61 17.19 -3.35 -3.31
N ALA A 62 17.10 -2.01 -3.32
CA ALA A 62 18.11 -1.16 -3.93
C ALA A 62 19.48 -1.28 -3.24
N ASN A 63 19.52 -1.44 -1.91
CA ASN A 63 20.76 -1.60 -1.17
C ASN A 63 21.33 -3.03 -1.23
N VAL A 64 20.48 -4.07 -1.32
CA VAL A 64 20.93 -5.46 -1.51
C VAL A 64 21.55 -5.64 -2.90
N ARG A 65 20.89 -5.17 -3.96
CA ARG A 65 21.42 -5.28 -5.33
C ARG A 65 22.77 -4.57 -5.48
N SER A 66 22.89 -3.36 -4.93
CA SER A 66 24.12 -2.57 -4.96
C SER A 66 25.28 -3.18 -4.18
N ASN A 67 25.05 -4.12 -3.26
CA ASN A 67 26.08 -4.75 -2.44
C ASN A 67 26.48 -6.14 -2.98
N GLY A 68 25.80 -6.62 -4.03
CA GLY A 68 26.11 -7.87 -4.75
C GLY A 68 26.72 -7.66 -6.13
N GLU A 69 26.94 -6.40 -6.53
CA GLU A 69 27.69 -5.98 -7.73
C GLU A 69 29.12 -5.55 -7.36
#